data_AF-A0A3D0QBD1-F1
#
_entry.id   AF-A0A3D0QBD1-F1
#
_cell.length_a   1.000
_cell.length_b   1.000
_cell.length_c   1.000
_cell.angle_alpha   90.00
_cell.angle_beta   90.00
_cell.angle_gamma   90.00
#
_symmetry.space_group_name_H-M   'P 1'
#
loop_
_entity.id
_entity.type
_entity.pdbx_description
1 polymer ?
#
loop_
_entity_poly.entity_id
_entity_poly.type
_entity_poly.pdbx_seq_one_letter_code
_entity_poly.pdbx_strand_id
1 'polypeptide(L)'
;MAARLARFLLPLSLLIVNASISQTRSAGLTLTKEGRSACTIVLAKNASASARFAGVELQRYLSAISGANVPISATAKPGSTIWIGSAGHSEGCPREIDWDRLGDDGFTIRTDGKNLIIAGGRDKGPLYGVYTFLESYLGCRKFSPTVEVI
;
A
#
# COMPACT_ATOMS: atom_id res chain seq x y z
N MET A 1 -45.96 -16.95 -68.92
CA MET A 1 -45.27 -15.65 -68.91
C MET A 1 -45.05 -15.28 -67.44
N ALA A 2 -43.98 -15.79 -66.82
CA ALA A 2 -42.83 -15.00 -66.31
C ALA A 2 -43.27 -13.77 -65.48
N ALA A 3 -42.90 -13.56 -64.22
CA ALA A 3 -41.63 -13.85 -63.58
C ALA A 3 -41.76 -13.99 -62.05
N ARG A 4 -40.85 -14.79 -61.49
CA ARG A 4 -40.55 -14.94 -60.06
C ARG A 4 -40.04 -13.61 -59.49
N LEU A 5 -40.57 -13.17 -58.34
CA LEU A 5 -39.94 -12.15 -57.52
C LEU A 5 -39.49 -12.79 -56.20
N ALA A 6 -38.19 -12.70 -55.97
CA ALA A 6 -37.44 -13.42 -54.97
C ALA A 6 -37.76 -12.94 -53.55
N ARG A 7 -38.01 -13.89 -52.64
CA ARG A 7 -37.99 -13.69 -51.19
C ARG A 7 -36.55 -13.38 -50.75
N PHE A 8 -36.25 -12.10 -50.50
CA PHE A 8 -35.05 -11.70 -49.79
C PHE A 8 -35.33 -11.75 -48.27
N LEU A 9 -35.03 -12.90 -47.66
CA LEU A 9 -34.92 -13.04 -46.22
C LEU A 9 -33.52 -12.55 -45.81
N LEU A 10 -33.43 -11.30 -45.33
CA LEU A 10 -32.24 -10.80 -44.65
C LEU A 10 -32.26 -11.30 -43.20
N PRO A 11 -31.27 -12.08 -42.73
CA PRO A 11 -31.16 -12.34 -41.30
C PRO A 11 -30.66 -11.06 -40.62
N LEU A 12 -31.49 -10.54 -39.71
CA LEU A 12 -31.14 -9.49 -38.76
C LEU A 12 -30.04 -10.04 -37.85
N SER A 13 -28.77 -9.89 -38.26
CA SER A 13 -27.62 -10.31 -37.48
C SER A 13 -27.50 -9.43 -36.24
N LEU A 14 -27.84 -10.03 -35.10
CA LEU A 14 -27.67 -9.47 -33.77
C LEU A 14 -26.17 -9.22 -33.54
N LEU A 15 -25.72 -7.98 -33.70
CA LEU A 15 -24.37 -7.57 -33.36
C LEU A 15 -24.27 -7.54 -31.82
N ILE A 16 -23.93 -8.68 -31.21
CA ILE A 16 -23.54 -8.74 -29.80
C ILE A 16 -22.17 -8.07 -29.73
N VAL A 17 -22.16 -6.77 -29.43
CA VAL A 17 -20.95 -6.06 -29.04
C VAL A 17 -20.52 -6.63 -27.70
N ASN A 18 -19.62 -7.61 -27.73
CA ASN A 18 -18.87 -8.03 -26.55
C ASN A 18 -17.96 -6.88 -26.14
N ALA A 19 -18.51 -5.93 -25.39
CA ALA A 19 -17.72 -4.97 -24.63
C ALA A 19 -16.98 -5.76 -23.55
N SER A 20 -15.74 -6.16 -23.85
CA SER A 20 -14.82 -6.68 -22.84
C SER A 20 -14.54 -5.56 -21.84
N ILE A 21 -15.31 -5.54 -20.75
CA ILE A 21 -15.03 -4.72 -19.59
C ILE A 21 -13.74 -5.27 -18.99
N SER A 22 -12.61 -4.70 -19.38
CA SER A 22 -11.33 -4.95 -18.71
C SER A 22 -11.45 -4.47 -17.28
N GLN A 23 -11.76 -5.40 -16.38
CA GLN A 23 -11.85 -5.12 -14.97
C GLN A 23 -10.42 -4.92 -14.46
N THR A 24 -9.99 -3.66 -14.34
CA THR A 24 -8.77 -3.30 -13.62
C THR A 24 -8.94 -3.80 -12.19
N ARG A 25 -8.40 -4.98 -11.90
CA ARG A 25 -8.27 -5.45 -10.52
C ARG A 25 -7.37 -4.44 -9.83
N SER A 26 -7.93 -3.65 -8.91
CA SER A 26 -7.13 -3.00 -7.89
C SER A 26 -6.36 -4.11 -7.18
N ALA A 27 -5.07 -4.23 -7.47
CA ALA A 27 -4.21 -5.19 -6.82
C ALA A 27 -4.04 -4.69 -5.39
N GLY A 28 -4.84 -5.24 -4.47
CA GLY A 28 -4.73 -4.93 -3.06
C GLY A 28 -3.29 -5.12 -2.57
N LEU A 29 -2.84 -4.23 -1.69
CA LEU A 29 -1.53 -4.32 -1.06
C LEU A 29 -1.52 -5.47 -0.04
N THR A 30 -0.75 -6.52 -0.31
CA THR A 30 -0.54 -7.61 0.64
C THR A 30 0.72 -7.37 1.46
N LEU A 31 0.55 -7.17 2.77
CA LEU A 31 1.67 -7.03 3.72
C LEU A 31 2.10 -8.38 4.30
N THR A 32 1.13 -9.24 4.59
CA THR A 32 1.31 -10.55 5.19
C THR A 32 0.35 -11.54 4.55
N LYS A 33 0.75 -12.81 4.45
CA LYS A 33 -0.08 -13.90 3.92
C LYS A 33 0.21 -15.18 4.71
N GLU A 34 -0.82 -15.83 5.22
CA GLU A 34 -0.72 -17.13 5.91
C GLU A 34 0.33 -17.14 7.04
N GLY A 35 0.33 -16.10 7.89
CA GLY A 35 1.30 -15.96 9.00
C GLY A 35 2.73 -15.66 8.56
N ARG A 36 2.96 -15.35 7.29
CA ARG A 36 4.28 -15.00 6.74
C ARG A 36 4.30 -13.60 6.19
N SER A 37 5.46 -12.96 6.28
CA SER A 37 5.65 -11.65 5.69
C SER A 37 5.67 -11.75 4.16
N ALA A 38 4.91 -10.89 3.50
CA ALA A 38 4.94 -10.69 2.05
C ALA A 38 5.69 -9.40 1.67
N CYS A 39 6.24 -8.69 2.66
CA CYS A 39 6.87 -7.40 2.47
C CYS A 39 8.12 -7.22 3.35
N THR A 40 8.81 -6.09 3.20
CA THR A 40 9.90 -5.67 4.08
C THR A 40 9.65 -4.24 4.53
N ILE A 41 9.86 -3.96 5.82
CA ILE A 41 9.89 -2.59 6.33
C ILE A 41 11.29 -2.04 6.07
N VAL A 42 11.38 -0.91 5.37
CA VAL A 42 12.64 -0.25 5.05
C VAL A 42 12.79 1.07 5.79
N LEU A 43 13.91 1.20 6.48
CA LEU A 43 14.37 2.40 7.16
C LEU A 43 15.68 2.87 6.55
N ALA A 44 15.89 4.19 6.44
CA ALA A 44 17.18 4.71 6.02
C ALA A 44 18.28 4.30 7.02
N LYS A 45 19.52 4.09 6.56
CA LYS A 45 20.66 3.77 7.45
C LYS A 45 20.84 4.80 8.56
N ASN A 46 20.60 6.07 8.24
CA ASN A 46 20.64 7.22 9.13
C ASN A 46 19.23 7.67 9.58
N ALA A 47 18.25 6.75 9.64
CA ALA A 47 16.89 7.06 10.10
C ALA A 47 16.91 7.73 11.49
N SER A 48 15.98 8.68 11.71
CA SER A 48 15.82 9.33 13.02
C SER A 48 15.37 8.33 14.09
N ALA A 49 15.55 8.67 15.36
CA ALA A 49 15.09 7.83 16.48
C ALA A 49 13.57 7.54 16.37
N SER A 50 12.79 8.56 15.99
CA SER A 50 11.36 8.45 15.74
C SER A 50 11.04 7.47 14.59
N ALA A 51 11.73 7.56 13.46
CA ALA A 51 11.53 6.63 12.34
C ALA A 51 11.90 5.18 12.71
N ARG A 52 12.99 4.97 13.45
CA ARG A 52 13.36 3.64 13.94
C ARG A 52 12.30 3.07 14.87
N PHE A 53 11.84 3.88 15.82
CA PHE A 53 10.80 3.47 16.76
C PHE A 53 9.48 3.17 16.03
N ALA A 54 9.09 4.00 15.07
CA ALA A 54 7.92 3.79 14.23
C ALA A 54 8.00 2.46 13.45
N GLY A 55 9.16 2.11 12.89
CA GLY A 55 9.36 0.83 12.21
C GLY A 55 9.22 -0.37 13.14
N VAL A 56 9.72 -0.28 14.37
CA VAL A 56 9.58 -1.33 15.39
C VAL A 56 8.13 -1.47 15.84
N GLU A 57 7.43 -0.36 16.08
CA GLU A 57 6.00 -0.39 16.42
C GLU A 57 5.19 -1.03 15.30
N LEU A 58 5.42 -0.62 14.03
CA LEU A 58 4.71 -1.24 12.91
C LEU A 58 4.95 -2.75 12.84
N GLN A 59 6.20 -3.20 12.99
CA GLN A 59 6.52 -4.63 13.03
C GLN A 59 5.78 -5.35 14.16
N ARG A 60 5.74 -4.76 15.36
CA ARG A 60 5.04 -5.32 16.53
C ARG A 60 3.55 -5.51 16.25
N TYR A 61 2.87 -4.47 15.76
CA TYR A 61 1.45 -4.55 15.45
C TYR A 61 1.17 -5.54 14.31
N LEU A 62 1.95 -5.52 13.22
CA LEU A 62 1.77 -6.48 12.13
C LEU A 62 1.94 -7.93 12.60
N SER A 63 2.90 -8.18 13.51
CA SER A 63 3.08 -9.49 14.14
C SER A 63 1.86 -9.88 15.00
N ALA A 64 1.33 -8.96 15.80
CA ALA A 64 0.16 -9.21 16.62
C ALA A 64 -1.13 -9.46 15.79
N ILE A 65 -1.31 -8.71 14.70
CA ILE A 65 -2.47 -8.86 13.79
C ILE A 65 -2.41 -10.18 13.02
N SER A 66 -1.24 -10.53 12.50
CA SER A 66 -1.13 -11.57 11.45
C SER A 66 -0.36 -12.82 11.86
N GLY A 67 0.35 -12.80 12.99
CA GLY A 67 1.34 -13.79 13.37
C GLY A 67 2.65 -13.72 12.59
N ALA A 68 2.77 -12.82 11.61
CA ALA A 68 3.96 -12.70 10.76
C ALA A 68 4.97 -11.69 11.30
N ASN A 69 6.22 -12.14 11.49
CA ASN A 69 7.32 -11.21 11.75
C ASN A 69 7.81 -10.57 10.44
N VAL A 70 7.44 -9.31 10.20
CA VAL A 70 7.87 -8.56 9.01
C VAL A 70 9.30 -8.05 9.19
N PRO A 71 10.26 -8.40 8.31
CA PRO A 71 11.65 -7.99 8.50
C PRO A 71 11.82 -6.47 8.35
N ILE A 72 12.67 -5.88 9.19
CA ILE A 72 13.15 -4.50 9.04
C ILE A 72 14.54 -4.55 8.37
N SER A 73 14.76 -3.70 7.37
CA SER A 73 16.04 -3.63 6.64
C SER A 73 16.40 -2.20 6.24
N ALA A 74 17.68 -2.00 5.91
CA ALA A 74 18.18 -0.73 5.38
C ALA A 74 17.98 -0.58 3.86
N THR A 75 17.64 -1.66 3.19
CA THR A 75 17.47 -1.72 1.73
C THR A 75 16.22 -2.52 1.40
N ALA A 76 15.54 -2.14 0.32
CA ALA A 76 14.46 -2.96 -0.22
C ALA A 76 14.96 -4.35 -0.62
N LYS A 77 14.07 -5.33 -0.48
CA LYS A 77 14.24 -6.70 -0.96
C LYS A 77 13.23 -6.98 -2.06
N PRO A 78 13.42 -8.02 -2.89
CA PRO A 78 12.42 -8.42 -3.87
C PRO A 78 11.04 -8.63 -3.20
N GLY A 79 10.00 -8.00 -3.75
CA GLY A 79 8.65 -8.03 -3.20
C GLY A 79 8.13 -6.65 -2.82
N SER A 80 7.05 -6.64 -2.03
CA SER A 80 6.42 -5.42 -1.53
C SER A 80 7.30 -4.75 -0.48
N THR A 81 7.33 -3.41 -0.45
CA THR A 81 8.12 -2.66 0.54
C THR A 81 7.25 -1.66 1.30
N ILE A 82 7.48 -1.53 2.61
CA ILE A 82 6.95 -0.46 3.44
C ILE A 82 8.09 0.51 3.76
N TRP A 83 8.10 1.70 3.15
CA TRP A 83 9.09 2.74 3.41
C TRP A 83 8.62 3.63 4.56
N ILE A 84 9.46 3.86 5.56
CA ILE A 84 9.09 4.69 6.74
C ILE A 84 10.03 5.88 6.89
N GLY A 85 9.45 7.06 7.14
CA GLY A 85 10.16 8.31 7.36
C GLY A 85 11.05 8.67 6.18
N SER A 86 12.28 9.12 6.44
CA SER A 86 13.23 9.52 5.40
C SER A 86 13.65 8.38 4.46
N ALA A 87 13.32 7.11 4.75
CA ALA A 87 13.49 6.02 3.80
C ALA A 87 12.71 6.24 2.50
N GLY A 88 11.69 7.11 2.50
CA GLY A 88 11.05 7.57 1.27
C GLY A 88 12.00 8.27 0.27
N HIS A 89 13.19 8.70 0.70
CA HIS A 89 14.23 9.25 -0.18
C HIS A 89 15.24 8.21 -0.67
N SER A 90 15.19 6.98 -0.14
CA SER A 90 16.20 5.98 -0.44
C SER A 90 16.04 5.40 -1.84
N GLU A 91 17.13 4.86 -2.36
CA GLU A 91 17.17 4.28 -3.70
C GLU A 91 16.13 3.15 -3.83
N GLY A 92 15.31 3.24 -4.88
CA GLY A 92 14.20 2.30 -5.12
C GLY A 92 12.85 2.74 -4.53
N CYS A 93 12.80 3.82 -3.73
CA CYS A 93 11.52 4.39 -3.32
C CYS A 93 10.87 5.17 -4.48
N PRO A 94 9.55 5.03 -4.69
CA PRO A 94 8.77 5.90 -5.58
C PRO A 94 8.92 7.38 -5.24
N ARG A 95 9.14 8.23 -6.25
CA ARG A 95 9.65 9.60 -6.07
C ARG A 95 8.58 10.70 -5.94
N GLU A 96 7.34 10.38 -5.66
CA GLU A 96 6.26 11.37 -5.59
C GLU A 96 5.93 11.79 -4.15
N ILE A 97 6.87 12.41 -3.46
CA ILE A 97 6.63 12.93 -2.11
C ILE A 97 7.11 14.37 -2.05
N ASP A 98 6.19 15.26 -1.66
CA ASP A 98 6.48 16.66 -1.42
C ASP A 98 6.96 16.83 0.02
N TRP A 99 8.26 16.66 0.23
CA TRP A 99 8.88 16.68 1.55
C TRP A 99 8.86 18.05 2.21
N ASP A 100 8.92 19.11 1.42
CA ASP A 100 8.90 20.50 1.91
C ASP A 100 7.56 20.79 2.60
N ARG A 101 6.46 20.21 2.11
CA ARG A 101 5.13 20.36 2.72
C ARG A 101 4.92 19.55 3.99
N LEU A 102 5.74 18.52 4.25
CA LEU A 102 5.60 17.71 5.47
C LEU A 102 6.10 18.47 6.71
N GLY A 103 7.11 19.33 6.57
CA GLY A 103 7.77 19.93 7.74
C GLY A 103 8.35 18.87 8.68
N ASP A 104 8.56 19.20 9.95
CA ASP A 104 9.23 18.31 10.91
C ASP A 104 8.32 17.18 11.44
N ASP A 105 7.04 17.48 11.66
CA ASP A 105 6.05 16.58 12.29
C ASP A 105 4.97 16.08 11.33
N GLY A 106 4.91 16.59 10.10
CA GLY A 106 3.93 16.13 9.12
C GLY A 106 4.33 14.80 8.49
N PHE A 107 3.32 14.12 7.93
CA PHE A 107 3.48 12.83 7.28
C PHE A 107 2.51 12.66 6.11
N THR A 108 2.80 11.71 5.25
CA THR A 108 1.89 11.25 4.19
C THR A 108 1.93 9.74 4.10
N ILE A 109 0.77 9.15 3.82
CA ILE A 109 0.62 7.71 3.58
C ILE A 109 0.19 7.56 2.14
N ARG A 110 1.01 6.88 1.34
CA ARG A 110 0.74 6.63 -0.08
C ARG A 110 1.04 5.19 -0.43
N THR A 111 0.33 4.68 -1.43
CA THR A 111 0.71 3.44 -2.09
C THR A 111 1.25 3.76 -3.48
N ASP A 112 2.21 2.95 -3.93
CA ASP A 112 2.64 2.93 -5.33
C ASP A 112 2.85 1.47 -5.74
N GLY A 113 1.93 0.98 -6.58
CA GLY A 113 1.84 -0.43 -6.93
C GLY A 113 1.72 -1.32 -5.69
N LYS A 114 2.77 -2.09 -5.41
CA LYS A 114 2.87 -3.01 -4.27
C LYS A 114 3.63 -2.42 -3.08
N ASN A 115 3.95 -1.14 -3.12
CA ASN A 115 4.69 -0.47 -2.06
C ASN A 115 3.76 0.40 -1.22
N LEU A 116 4.04 0.44 0.07
CA LEU A 116 3.49 1.40 1.02
C LEU A 116 4.57 2.38 1.39
N ILE A 117 4.23 3.66 1.38
CA ILE A 117 5.13 4.73 1.75
C ILE A 117 4.46 5.50 2.89
N ILE A 118 5.08 5.46 4.05
CA ILE A 118 4.72 6.24 5.23
C ILE A 118 5.83 7.27 5.42
N ALA A 119 5.82 8.29 4.57
CA ALA A 119 6.81 9.36 4.65
C ALA A 119 6.45 10.32 5.78
N GLY A 120 7.47 10.82 6.46
CA GLY A 120 7.30 11.77 7.55
C GLY A 120 8.56 12.61 7.74
N GLY A 121 8.38 13.79 8.32
CA GLY A 121 9.45 14.70 8.71
C GLY A 121 10.46 14.09 9.67
N ARG A 122 11.47 14.86 10.09
CA ARG A 122 12.57 14.33 10.90
C ARG A 122 12.13 13.92 12.32
N ASP A 123 11.19 14.66 12.90
CA ASP A 123 10.75 14.49 14.29
C ASP A 123 9.62 13.47 14.37
N LYS A 124 8.37 13.85 14.64
CA LYS A 124 7.29 12.90 15.00
C LYS A 124 6.53 12.37 13.80
N GLY A 125 6.71 12.96 12.62
CA GLY A 125 6.01 12.58 11.39
C GLY A 125 5.97 11.06 11.11
N PRO A 126 7.11 10.34 11.13
CA PRO A 126 7.14 8.91 10.84
C PRO A 126 6.30 8.09 11.83
N LEU A 127 6.35 8.44 13.12
CA LEU A 127 5.58 7.78 14.16
C LEU A 127 4.08 8.07 14.04
N TYR A 128 3.72 9.33 13.79
CA TYR A 128 2.33 9.72 13.54
C TYR A 128 1.77 9.05 12.30
N GLY A 129 2.57 8.93 11.23
CA GLY A 129 2.18 8.21 10.03
C GLY A 129 1.93 6.72 10.29
N VAL A 130 2.81 6.05 11.05
CA VAL A 130 2.62 4.65 11.42
C VAL A 130 1.37 4.46 12.26
N TYR A 131 1.16 5.24 13.32
CA TYR A 131 -0.04 5.11 14.14
C TYR A 131 -1.32 5.44 13.36
N THR A 132 -1.29 6.45 12.50
CA THR A 132 -2.42 6.76 11.61
C THR A 132 -2.69 5.61 10.66
N PHE A 133 -1.65 4.96 10.13
CA PHE A 133 -1.81 3.78 9.28
C PHE A 133 -2.47 2.62 10.03
N LEU A 134 -1.98 2.30 11.23
CA LEU A 134 -2.52 1.25 12.08
C LEU A 134 -3.99 1.51 12.43
N GLU A 135 -4.33 2.74 12.81
CA GLU A 135 -5.70 3.11 13.18
C GLU A 135 -6.64 3.15 11.97
N SER A 136 -6.28 3.89 10.93
CA SER A 136 -7.20 4.19 9.83
C SER A 136 -7.37 3.04 8.85
N TYR A 137 -6.38 2.16 8.72
CA TYR A 137 -6.37 1.11 7.70
C TYR A 137 -6.38 -0.31 8.28
N LEU A 138 -5.85 -0.52 9.49
CA LEU A 138 -5.85 -1.84 10.14
C LEU A 138 -6.83 -1.94 11.31
N GLY A 139 -7.47 -0.83 11.70
CA GLY A 139 -8.50 -0.82 12.75
C GLY A 139 -7.96 -0.92 14.18
N CYS A 140 -6.64 -0.81 14.37
CA CYS A 140 -6.06 -0.80 15.70
C CYS A 140 -6.43 0.47 16.47
N ARG A 141 -6.54 0.39 17.80
CA ARG A 141 -6.77 1.58 18.65
C ARG A 141 -5.91 1.52 19.89
N LYS A 142 -5.30 2.63 20.27
CA LYS A 142 -4.55 2.77 21.53
C LYS A 142 -5.26 3.77 22.43
N PHE A 143 -5.82 3.31 23.54
CA PHE A 143 -6.58 4.13 24.49
C PHE A 143 -5.70 4.66 25.62
N SER A 144 -4.69 3.88 26.01
CA SER A 144 -3.72 4.24 27.06
C SER A 144 -2.37 3.57 26.79
N PRO A 145 -1.33 3.83 27.61
CA PRO A 145 -0.08 3.09 27.53
C PRO A 145 -0.21 1.57 27.72
N THR A 146 -1.29 1.10 28.36
CA THR A 146 -1.50 -0.31 28.71
C THR A 146 -2.74 -0.93 28.06
N VAL A 147 -3.57 -0.14 27.38
CA VAL A 147 -4.83 -0.59 26.78
C VAL A 147 -4.85 -0.24 25.30
N GLU A 148 -4.87 -1.29 24.48
CA GLU A 148 -4.97 -1.22 23.02
C GLU A 148 -5.85 -2.34 22.47
N VAL A 149 -6.42 -2.11 21.29
CA VAL A 149 -7.17 -3.08 20.48
C VAL A 149 -6.37 -3.31 19.21
N ILE A 150 -6.12 -4.59 18.91
CA ILE A 150 -5.41 -5.08 17.74
C ILE A 150 -6.33 -6.01 16.98
#